data_AF-A0AAU3CPU5-F1
#
_entry.id   AF-A0AAU3CPU5-F1
#
_cell.length_a   1.000
_cell.length_b   1.000
_cell.length_c   1.000
_cell.angle_alpha   90.00
_cell.angle_beta   90.00
_cell.angle_gamma   90.00
#
_symmetry.space_group_name_H-M   'P 1'
#
loop_
_entity.id
_entity.type
_entity.pdbx_description
1 polymer ?
#
loop_
_entity_poly.entity_id
_entity_poly.type
_entity_poly.pdbx_seq_one_letter_code
_entity_poly.pdbx_strand_id
1 'polypeptide(L)'
;MADRYLSFTATAPGRFLTSRLGLPQPAALRRWTDERPCLEGRLLHLTAGGPSALDLAPVLARTGLPTTTGTASAPTGTDSTPAGTTSAPAGAAGPVAVVLDATGVRDVDTLAEVHAALHPVVRSVAASGRVVVLGAPLDARDHHQAAVQHALEGFTRSLGKEIGRGRTVNLVRLTDASAAESTLRFLLSPKSAYVSGQVIEVGAEAPDGPVDWALPLLGRTALVTGAARGIGAAVAETLARDGAHVVVLDVPQAEEDARRVAARLGGTALTLDITAADAGERIAAELPDGLDVLIHNAGITRDRRLVNMPAERWSSVLDVNLASVLRTTDALLAKGALRTGGRIVATASIAGLAGNAGQTNYGASKAGVAGLVRSLAPHALAEHGVTVNAVAPGFIETKMTAAVPLFLREAGRRMNSLAQGGLPVDVAETTAWLAHPASGAVNGQVVRVCGQSLLGA
;
A
#
# COMPACT_ATOMS: atom_id res chain seq x y z
N MET A 1 -10.70 -18.26 3.57
CA MET A 1 -11.99 -18.48 4.26
C MET A 1 -12.50 -17.11 4.66
N ALA A 2 -13.75 -16.78 4.34
CA ALA A 2 -14.34 -15.50 4.72
C ALA A 2 -14.42 -15.35 6.25
N ASP A 3 -14.24 -14.13 6.75
CA ASP A 3 -14.42 -13.78 8.17
C ASP A 3 -15.89 -14.02 8.56
N ARG A 4 -16.15 -15.19 9.17
CA ARG A 4 -17.51 -15.57 9.58
C ARG A 4 -18.09 -14.59 10.60
N TYR A 5 -17.25 -14.02 11.46
CA TYR A 5 -17.68 -13.02 12.43
C TYR A 5 -18.05 -11.72 11.73
N LEU A 6 -17.24 -11.21 10.79
CA LEU A 6 -17.60 -10.07 9.95
C LEU A 6 -18.94 -10.30 9.24
N SER A 7 -19.13 -11.48 8.61
CA SER A 7 -20.38 -11.81 7.93
C SER A 7 -21.59 -11.84 8.88
N PHE A 8 -21.42 -12.36 10.09
CA PHE A 8 -22.46 -12.35 11.12
C PHE A 8 -22.78 -10.93 11.58
N THR A 9 -21.76 -10.11 11.89
CA THR A 9 -21.92 -8.71 12.28
C THR A 9 -22.48 -7.82 11.17
N ALA A 10 -22.44 -8.26 9.91
CA ALA A 10 -23.10 -7.57 8.81
C ALA A 10 -24.62 -7.81 8.75
N THR A 11 -25.15 -8.80 9.48
CA THR A 11 -26.60 -9.08 9.58
C THR A 11 -27.28 -8.23 10.67
N ALA A 12 -28.59 -8.01 10.55
CA ALA A 12 -29.34 -7.28 11.58
C ALA A 12 -29.32 -7.97 12.96
N PRO A 13 -29.53 -9.30 13.09
CA PRO A 13 -29.40 -9.99 14.37
C PRO A 13 -27.98 -9.92 14.95
N GLY A 14 -26.95 -10.06 14.11
CA GLY A 14 -25.56 -9.99 14.56
C GLY A 14 -25.16 -8.60 15.05
N ARG A 15 -25.60 -7.52 14.38
CA ARG A 15 -25.42 -6.14 14.88
C ARG A 15 -26.11 -5.93 16.23
N PHE A 16 -27.34 -6.41 16.39
CA PHE A 16 -28.09 -6.29 17.63
C PHE A 16 -27.41 -7.01 18.81
N LEU A 17 -26.92 -8.23 18.58
CA LEU A 17 -26.26 -9.00 19.63
C LEU A 17 -24.89 -8.41 20.00
N THR A 18 -24.07 -8.06 19.01
CA THR A 18 -22.73 -7.53 19.25
C THR A 18 -22.75 -6.14 19.88
N SER A 19 -23.73 -5.28 19.55
CA SER A 19 -23.87 -3.98 20.20
C SER A 19 -24.24 -4.11 21.69
N ARG A 20 -25.12 -5.06 22.05
CA ARG A 20 -25.47 -5.33 23.45
C ARG A 20 -24.32 -5.93 24.26
N LEU A 21 -23.44 -6.69 23.60
CA LEU A 21 -22.29 -7.32 24.24
C LEU A 21 -21.00 -6.47 24.18
N GLY A 22 -21.06 -5.27 23.59
CA GLY A 22 -19.88 -4.39 23.42
C GLY A 22 -18.79 -4.99 22.53
N LEU A 23 -19.15 -5.94 21.65
CA LEU A 23 -18.19 -6.65 20.81
C LEU A 23 -17.82 -5.83 19.56
N PRO A 24 -16.59 -5.96 19.02
CA PRO A 24 -16.15 -5.21 17.85
C PRO A 24 -17.08 -5.42 16.64
N GLN A 25 -17.40 -4.34 15.92
CA GLN A 25 -18.17 -4.38 14.66
C GLN A 25 -17.29 -3.84 13.52
N PRO A 26 -16.43 -4.68 12.93
CA PRO A 26 -15.60 -4.25 11.81
C PRO A 26 -16.47 -3.80 10.63
N ALA A 27 -16.10 -2.67 10.02
CA ALA A 27 -16.77 -2.19 8.82
C ALA A 27 -16.35 -3.04 7.61
N ALA A 28 -17.29 -3.38 6.74
CA ALA A 28 -16.94 -3.97 5.45
C ALA A 28 -16.14 -2.95 4.63
N LEU A 29 -14.90 -3.29 4.26
CA LEU A 29 -14.03 -2.38 3.52
C LEU A 29 -14.45 -2.32 2.04
N ARG A 30 -14.59 -1.11 1.51
CA ARG A 30 -14.76 -0.88 0.07
C ARG A 30 -13.43 -1.13 -0.65
N ARG A 31 -13.33 -2.28 -1.32
CA ARG A 31 -12.22 -2.70 -2.19
C ARG A 31 -12.56 -2.48 -3.65
N TRP A 32 -11.52 -2.43 -4.48
CA TRP A 32 -11.66 -2.31 -5.92
C TRP A 32 -12.30 -3.58 -6.50
N THR A 33 -13.27 -3.41 -7.38
CA THR A 33 -13.84 -4.44 -8.26
C THR A 33 -14.20 -3.78 -9.60
N ASP A 34 -14.42 -4.56 -10.65
CA ASP A 34 -14.84 -4.02 -11.96
C ASP A 34 -16.14 -3.22 -11.86
N GLU A 35 -17.05 -3.61 -10.97
CA GLU A 35 -18.33 -2.91 -10.76
C GLU A 35 -18.17 -1.64 -9.90
N ARG A 36 -17.11 -1.55 -9.09
CA ARG A 36 -16.87 -0.43 -8.15
C ARG A 36 -15.39 -0.01 -8.17
N PRO A 37 -14.90 0.53 -9.30
CA PRO A 37 -13.48 0.83 -9.48
C PRO A 37 -13.04 2.10 -8.75
N CYS A 38 -13.97 3.01 -8.43
CA CYS A 38 -13.71 4.28 -7.77
C CYS A 38 -14.50 4.42 -6.45
N LEU A 39 -14.14 5.42 -5.64
CA LEU A 39 -14.99 5.92 -4.57
C LEU A 39 -16.05 6.85 -5.17
N GLU A 40 -17.27 6.79 -4.67
CA GLU A 40 -18.38 7.63 -5.14
C GLU A 40 -18.72 8.68 -4.09
N GLY A 41 -18.46 9.95 -4.42
CA GLY A 41 -18.77 11.09 -3.57
C GLY A 41 -17.78 12.21 -3.76
N ARG A 42 -17.85 13.22 -2.89
CA ARG A 42 -16.98 14.41 -2.96
C ARG A 42 -15.65 14.23 -2.23
N LEU A 43 -14.61 14.81 -2.79
CA LEU A 43 -13.32 15.05 -2.13
C LEU A 43 -13.31 16.47 -1.57
N LEU A 44 -12.90 16.63 -0.32
CA LEU A 44 -12.68 17.93 0.30
C LEU A 44 -11.18 18.23 0.33
N HIS A 45 -10.76 19.33 -0.29
CA HIS A 45 -9.40 19.83 -0.24
C HIS A 45 -9.31 20.96 0.79
N LEU A 46 -8.43 20.79 1.77
CA LEU A 46 -8.19 21.71 2.88
C LEU A 46 -6.71 22.11 2.91
N THR A 47 -6.39 23.23 3.53
CA THR A 47 -5.02 23.72 3.71
C THR A 47 -4.73 24.05 5.18
N ALA A 48 -3.48 23.90 5.60
CA ALA A 48 -2.94 24.30 6.90
C ALA A 48 -1.49 24.80 6.73
N GLY A 49 -1.12 25.85 7.46
CA GLY A 49 0.17 26.53 7.31
C GLY A 49 0.20 27.51 6.13
N GLY A 50 -0.94 28.15 5.84
CA GLY A 50 -1.08 29.10 4.73
C GLY A 50 -1.58 28.48 3.41
N PRO A 51 -1.53 29.24 2.30
CA PRO A 51 -1.94 28.76 0.98
C PRO A 51 -1.07 27.59 0.49
N SER A 52 -1.68 26.64 -0.21
CA SER A 52 -0.97 25.55 -0.90
C SER A 52 0.08 26.12 -1.86
N ALA A 53 1.35 25.75 -1.64
CA ALA A 53 2.41 26.00 -2.62
C ALA A 53 2.39 24.97 -3.76
N LEU A 54 1.60 23.90 -3.61
CA LEU A 54 1.44 22.83 -4.58
C LEU A 54 0.31 23.16 -5.57
N ASP A 55 0.52 22.90 -6.87
CA ASP A 55 -0.55 22.95 -7.87
C ASP A 55 -1.40 21.65 -7.83
N LEU A 56 -2.16 21.47 -6.74
CA LEU A 56 -2.92 20.25 -6.47
C LEU A 56 -4.19 20.12 -7.29
N ALA A 57 -4.82 21.23 -7.68
CA ALA A 57 -6.15 21.21 -8.30
C ALA A 57 -6.21 20.35 -9.58
N PRO A 58 -5.25 20.43 -10.52
CA PRO A 58 -5.24 19.58 -11.71
C PRO A 58 -5.09 18.09 -11.37
N VAL A 59 -4.24 17.77 -10.38
CA VAL A 59 -3.98 16.39 -9.97
C VAL A 59 -5.21 15.79 -9.29
N LEU A 60 -5.83 16.52 -8.36
CA LEU A 60 -7.04 16.09 -7.67
C LEU A 60 -8.22 15.92 -8.62
N ALA A 61 -8.40 16.82 -9.60
CA ALA A 61 -9.44 16.69 -10.62
C ALA A 61 -9.29 15.39 -11.43
N ARG A 62 -8.04 14.99 -11.74
CA ARG A 62 -7.73 13.77 -12.48
C ARG A 62 -7.97 12.47 -11.68
N THR A 63 -8.12 12.53 -10.36
CA THR A 63 -8.47 11.36 -9.54
C THR A 63 -9.90 10.85 -9.80
N GLY A 64 -10.74 11.65 -10.47
CA GLY A 64 -12.14 11.31 -10.75
C GLY A 64 -13.11 11.62 -9.61
N LEU A 65 -12.62 12.23 -8.51
CA LEU A 65 -13.47 12.68 -7.41
C LEU A 65 -13.80 14.17 -7.57
N PRO A 66 -15.10 14.56 -7.60
CA PRO A 66 -15.51 15.96 -7.54
C PRO A 66 -14.91 16.64 -6.31
N THR A 67 -14.04 17.62 -6.55
CA THR A 67 -13.27 18.29 -5.50
C THR A 67 -13.92 19.60 -5.11
N THR A 68 -14.13 19.80 -3.81
CA THR A 68 -14.53 21.08 -3.23
C THR A 68 -13.37 21.60 -2.38
N THR A 69 -12.95 22.83 -2.60
CA THR A 69 -11.94 23.49 -1.76
C THR A 69 -12.66 24.17 -0.59
N GLY A 70 -12.19 23.96 0.63
CA GLY A 70 -12.73 24.62 1.82
C GLY A 70 -11.62 25.22 2.67
N THR A 71 -11.88 26.39 3.25
CA THR A 71 -11.15 26.89 4.41
C THR A 71 -11.82 26.36 5.68
N ALA A 72 -11.12 26.34 6.81
CA ALA A 72 -11.58 25.82 8.11
C ALA A 72 -12.78 26.58 8.73
N SER A 73 -13.59 27.26 7.93
CA SER A 73 -14.86 27.86 8.34
C SER A 73 -15.94 26.77 8.27
N ALA A 74 -16.60 26.52 9.40
CA ALA A 74 -17.91 25.85 9.40
C ALA A 74 -18.83 26.49 8.33
N PRO A 75 -19.86 25.79 7.84
CA PRO A 75 -20.86 26.42 7.00
C PRO A 75 -21.66 27.43 7.83
N THR A 76 -21.12 28.63 8.04
CA THR A 76 -21.87 29.79 8.46
C THR A 76 -22.44 30.40 7.20
N GLY A 77 -23.69 30.05 6.90
CA GLY A 77 -24.43 30.70 5.85
C GLY A 77 -24.60 32.18 6.16
N THR A 78 -23.96 33.03 5.38
CA THR A 78 -24.39 34.41 5.11
C THR A 78 -23.88 34.79 3.71
N ASP A 79 -24.47 34.19 2.68
CA ASP A 79 -24.58 34.85 1.38
C ASP A 79 -25.99 35.44 1.30
N SER A 80 -26.06 36.76 1.43
CA SER A 80 -27.26 37.54 1.19
C SER A 80 -27.53 37.60 -0.30
N THR A 81 -28.40 36.71 -0.79
CA THR A 81 -29.11 36.86 -2.06
C THR A 81 -30.58 36.52 -1.82
N PRO A 82 -31.55 37.40 -2.16
CA PRO A 82 -32.92 37.22 -1.71
C PRO A 82 -33.66 36.18 -2.56
N ALA A 83 -34.32 35.26 -1.83
CA ALA A 83 -35.54 34.54 -2.19
C ALA A 83 -35.58 33.82 -3.56
N GLY A 84 -35.10 32.58 -3.55
CA GLY A 84 -35.49 31.52 -4.48
C GLY A 84 -35.45 30.18 -3.73
N THR A 85 -36.60 29.55 -3.56
CA THR A 85 -36.83 28.34 -2.77
C THR A 85 -35.95 27.16 -3.16
N THR A 86 -34.97 26.80 -2.32
CA THR A 86 -34.57 25.40 -2.11
C THR A 86 -34.08 25.21 -0.67
N SER A 87 -34.85 24.46 0.12
CA SER A 87 -34.42 23.86 1.37
C SER A 87 -33.05 23.19 1.22
N ALA A 88 -32.12 23.44 2.14
CA ALA A 88 -30.94 22.60 2.30
C ALA A 88 -31.42 21.14 2.47
N PRO A 89 -30.94 20.18 1.66
CA PRO A 89 -31.42 18.81 1.78
C PRO A 89 -30.86 18.23 3.08
N ALA A 90 -31.75 17.90 4.00
CA ALA A 90 -31.49 16.91 5.03
C ALA A 90 -31.09 15.60 4.32
N GLY A 91 -29.79 15.28 4.24
CA GLY A 91 -29.31 14.03 3.63
C GLY A 91 -27.97 14.03 2.88
N ALA A 92 -27.21 15.13 2.80
CA ALA A 92 -25.93 15.12 2.08
C ALA A 92 -24.88 14.22 2.77
N ALA A 93 -24.57 13.08 2.16
CA ALA A 93 -23.50 12.19 2.61
C ALA A 93 -22.17 12.97 2.72
N GLY A 94 -21.44 12.77 3.83
CA GLY A 94 -20.17 13.46 4.02
C GLY A 94 -19.09 13.01 3.01
N PRO A 95 -17.95 13.71 2.95
CA PRO A 95 -16.95 13.50 1.91
C PRO A 95 -16.39 12.08 1.94
N VAL A 96 -16.18 11.47 0.77
CA VAL A 96 -15.51 10.16 0.68
C VAL A 96 -14.00 10.26 0.83
N ALA A 97 -13.46 11.44 0.60
CA ALA A 97 -12.05 11.73 0.79
C ALA A 97 -11.83 13.14 1.34
N VAL A 98 -10.82 13.29 2.18
CA VAL A 98 -10.28 14.58 2.63
C VAL A 98 -8.80 14.58 2.30
N VAL A 99 -8.34 15.60 1.58
CA VAL A 99 -6.93 15.89 1.37
C VAL A 99 -6.62 17.17 2.13
N LEU A 100 -5.74 17.07 3.12
CA LEU A 100 -5.22 18.23 3.84
C LEU A 100 -3.82 18.52 3.32
N ASP A 101 -3.63 19.68 2.67
CA ASP A 101 -2.29 20.21 2.43
C ASP A 101 -1.75 20.88 3.69
N ALA A 102 -0.77 20.24 4.33
CA ALA A 102 -0.02 20.76 5.47
C ALA A 102 1.46 21.01 5.13
N THR A 103 1.80 21.13 3.84
CA THR A 103 3.18 21.40 3.39
C THR A 103 3.70 22.76 3.87
N GLY A 104 2.80 23.72 4.09
CA GLY A 104 3.11 25.06 4.61
C GLY A 104 3.33 25.13 6.13
N VAL A 105 3.10 24.06 6.89
CA VAL A 105 3.29 24.05 8.35
C VAL A 105 4.79 24.11 8.68
N ARG A 106 5.24 25.17 9.36
CA ARG A 106 6.66 25.40 9.66
C ARG A 106 6.99 25.55 11.15
N ASP A 107 5.98 25.78 11.98
CA ASP A 107 6.12 25.98 13.41
C ASP A 107 4.89 25.44 14.18
N VAL A 108 4.94 25.51 15.51
CA VAL A 108 3.89 24.97 16.39
C VAL A 108 2.57 25.73 16.25
N ASP A 109 2.64 27.03 15.96
CA ASP A 109 1.44 27.87 15.79
C ASP A 109 0.68 27.46 14.52
N THR A 110 1.38 27.32 13.40
CA THR A 110 0.81 26.82 12.13
C THR A 110 0.40 25.35 12.21
N LEU A 111 1.03 24.54 13.07
CA LEU A 111 0.60 23.15 13.32
C LEU A 111 -0.81 23.08 13.92
N ALA A 112 -1.24 24.09 14.70
CA ALA A 112 -2.60 24.14 15.23
C ALA A 112 -3.67 24.23 14.12
N GLU A 113 -3.32 24.75 12.95
CA GLU A 113 -4.22 24.84 11.79
C GLU A 113 -4.61 23.46 11.24
N VAL A 114 -3.78 22.44 11.41
CA VAL A 114 -4.09 21.05 11.04
C VAL A 114 -5.32 20.55 11.79
N HIS A 115 -5.37 20.82 13.10
CA HIS A 115 -6.55 20.51 13.91
C HIS A 115 -7.74 21.36 13.47
N ALA A 116 -7.56 22.67 13.30
CA ALA A 116 -8.64 23.58 12.89
C ALA A 116 -9.29 23.15 11.57
N ALA A 117 -8.50 22.71 10.59
CA ALA A 117 -8.98 22.24 9.30
C ALA A 117 -9.69 20.89 9.38
N LEU A 118 -9.14 19.90 10.07
CA LEU A 118 -9.66 18.53 10.06
C LEU A 118 -10.80 18.29 11.06
N HIS A 119 -10.74 18.92 12.24
CA HIS A 119 -11.69 18.67 13.33
C HIS A 119 -13.17 18.83 12.93
N PRO A 120 -13.58 19.86 12.17
CA PRO A 120 -14.98 20.03 11.77
C PRO A 120 -15.50 18.93 10.83
N VAL A 121 -14.62 18.28 10.06
CA VAL A 121 -15.02 17.40 8.95
C VAL A 121 -14.78 15.92 9.23
N VAL A 122 -13.85 15.59 10.14
CA VAL A 122 -13.40 14.21 10.40
C VAL A 122 -14.54 13.24 10.73
N ARG A 123 -15.55 13.70 11.50
CA ARG A 123 -16.71 12.88 11.87
C ARG A 123 -17.57 12.54 10.65
N SER A 124 -17.65 13.47 9.70
CA SER A 124 -18.52 13.39 8.53
C SER A 124 -17.97 12.51 7.40
N VAL A 125 -16.67 12.21 7.38
CA VAL A 125 -16.03 11.38 6.33
C VAL A 125 -16.82 10.09 6.11
N ALA A 126 -17.07 9.66 4.89
CA ALA A 126 -17.87 8.47 4.62
C ALA A 126 -17.25 7.19 5.24
N ALA A 127 -18.05 6.14 5.39
CA ALA A 127 -17.50 4.82 5.75
C ALA A 127 -16.57 4.33 4.64
N SER A 128 -15.46 3.70 4.99
CA SER A 128 -14.37 3.41 4.03
C SER A 128 -13.91 4.65 3.25
N GLY A 129 -14.00 5.84 3.84
CA GLY A 129 -13.42 7.06 3.28
C GLY A 129 -11.90 7.14 3.46
N ARG A 130 -11.31 8.23 2.96
CA ARG A 130 -9.87 8.47 2.94
C ARG A 130 -9.53 9.81 3.58
N VAL A 131 -8.48 9.84 4.39
CA VAL A 131 -7.82 11.07 4.81
C VAL A 131 -6.37 10.99 4.38
N VAL A 132 -5.94 11.93 3.54
CA VAL A 132 -4.57 12.03 3.09
C VAL A 132 -4.04 13.38 3.58
N VAL A 133 -3.04 13.34 4.45
CA VAL A 133 -2.32 14.54 4.86
C VAL A 133 -1.09 14.67 3.98
N LEU A 134 -0.89 15.83 3.39
CA LEU A 134 0.29 16.16 2.60
C LEU A 134 1.26 16.95 3.48
N GLY A 135 2.51 16.51 3.56
CA GLY A 135 3.57 17.19 4.28
C GLY A 135 4.72 17.57 3.35
N ALA A 136 5.55 18.50 3.79
CA ALA A 136 6.82 18.78 3.14
C ALA A 136 7.88 17.76 3.58
N PRO A 137 8.90 17.47 2.75
CA PRO A 137 10.08 16.77 3.20
C PRO A 137 10.73 17.48 4.40
N LEU A 138 11.40 16.71 5.24
CA LEU A 138 12.06 17.23 6.43
C LEU A 138 13.30 18.04 6.02
N ASP A 139 13.35 19.32 6.38
CA ASP A 139 14.50 20.17 6.09
C ASP A 139 15.62 19.92 7.10
N ALA A 140 16.73 19.31 6.64
CA ALA A 140 17.89 19.04 7.48
C ALA A 140 18.58 20.31 8.02
N ARG A 141 18.26 21.50 7.48
CA ARG A 141 18.82 22.80 7.88
C ARG A 141 17.87 23.61 8.78
N ASP A 142 16.60 23.23 8.85
CA ASP A 142 15.57 23.88 9.65
C ASP A 142 14.92 22.86 10.60
N HIS A 143 15.48 22.75 11.80
CA HIS A 143 15.02 21.77 12.80
C HIS A 143 13.62 22.09 13.35
N HIS A 144 13.13 23.34 13.23
CA HIS A 144 11.75 23.68 13.61
C HIS A 144 10.77 23.12 12.59
N GLN A 145 11.00 23.38 11.30
CA GLN A 145 10.21 22.81 10.22
C GLN A 145 10.24 21.27 10.27
N ALA A 146 11.43 20.68 10.45
CA ALA A 146 11.57 19.23 10.49
C ALA A 146 10.80 18.63 11.66
N ALA A 147 10.83 19.26 12.85
CA ALA A 147 10.09 18.79 14.01
C ALA A 147 8.56 18.78 13.76
N VAL A 148 8.01 19.85 13.19
CA VAL A 148 6.55 19.94 12.99
C VAL A 148 6.05 19.09 11.81
N GLN A 149 6.82 19.00 10.73
CA GLN A 149 6.50 18.08 9.62
C GLN A 149 6.64 16.61 10.03
N HIS A 150 7.55 16.31 10.97
CA HIS A 150 7.63 14.98 11.57
C HIS A 150 6.46 14.71 12.53
N ALA A 151 5.97 15.71 13.27
CA ALA A 151 4.76 15.59 14.10
C ALA A 151 3.52 15.17 13.28
N LEU A 152 3.52 15.52 11.98
CA LEU A 152 2.74 14.93 10.86
C LEU A 152 2.35 13.47 11.08
N GLU A 153 3.38 12.69 11.35
CA GLU A 153 3.32 11.25 11.43
C GLU A 153 2.59 10.78 12.70
N GLY A 154 2.89 11.38 13.85
CA GLY A 154 2.21 11.08 15.11
C GLY A 154 0.72 11.40 15.05
N PHE A 155 0.38 12.56 14.46
CA PHE A 155 -1.00 12.98 14.26
C PHE A 155 -1.77 12.01 13.36
N THR A 156 -1.25 11.72 12.17
CA THR A 156 -1.91 10.82 11.20
C THR A 156 -2.06 9.40 11.73
N ARG A 157 -1.04 8.87 12.43
CA ARG A 157 -1.13 7.55 13.06
C ARG A 157 -2.18 7.50 14.17
N SER A 158 -2.31 8.57 14.97
CA SER A 158 -3.32 8.64 16.04
C SER A 158 -4.72 8.74 15.44
N LEU A 159 -4.92 9.65 14.49
CA LEU A 159 -6.20 9.81 13.81
C LEU A 159 -6.66 8.52 13.11
N GLY A 160 -5.76 7.76 12.50
CA GLY A 160 -6.08 6.45 11.91
C GLY A 160 -6.68 5.44 12.89
N LYS A 161 -6.28 5.50 14.18
CA LYS A 161 -6.80 4.63 15.25
C LYS A 161 -8.14 5.12 15.80
N GLU A 162 -8.42 6.42 15.67
CA GLU A 162 -9.63 7.06 16.22
C GLU A 162 -10.79 7.10 15.22
N ILE A 163 -10.48 7.28 13.93
CA ILE A 163 -11.48 7.66 12.92
C ILE A 163 -12.50 6.55 12.60
N GLY A 164 -12.16 5.28 12.85
CA GLY A 164 -13.05 4.12 12.75
C GLY A 164 -13.73 3.93 11.38
N ARG A 165 -14.82 3.14 11.35
CA ARG A 165 -15.69 2.90 10.18
C ARG A 165 -14.96 2.48 8.88
N GLY A 166 -13.84 1.78 9.03
CA GLY A 166 -13.03 1.29 7.91
C GLY A 166 -12.34 2.39 7.10
N ARG A 167 -12.26 3.62 7.62
CA ARG A 167 -11.56 4.75 6.99
C ARG A 167 -10.06 4.59 7.16
N THR A 168 -9.28 5.11 6.22
CA THR A 168 -7.81 5.08 6.28
C THR A 168 -7.24 6.50 6.33
N VAL A 169 -6.09 6.63 7.00
CA VAL A 169 -5.39 7.91 7.19
C VAL A 169 -3.93 7.71 6.83
N ASN A 170 -3.38 8.46 5.89
CA ASN A 170 -1.98 8.33 5.48
C ASN A 170 -1.32 9.70 5.32
N LEU A 171 -0.01 9.74 5.54
CA LEU A 171 0.84 10.91 5.30
C LEU A 171 1.61 10.70 3.99
N VAL A 172 1.58 11.70 3.11
CA VAL A 172 2.40 11.75 1.90
C VAL A 172 3.32 12.97 2.01
N ARG A 173 4.63 12.77 1.97
CA ARG A 173 5.59 13.86 1.90
C ARG A 173 6.05 14.05 0.46
N LEU A 174 5.97 15.28 -0.03
CA LEU A 174 6.20 15.60 -1.44
C LEU A 174 6.65 17.05 -1.63
N THR A 175 7.36 17.30 -2.72
CA THR A 175 7.67 18.66 -3.20
C THR A 175 6.88 19.05 -4.44
N ASP A 176 6.33 18.07 -5.17
CA ASP A 176 5.65 18.27 -6.44
C ASP A 176 4.37 17.44 -6.50
N ALA A 177 3.24 18.10 -6.83
CA ALA A 177 1.94 17.45 -6.87
C ALA A 177 1.83 16.45 -8.03
N SER A 178 2.50 16.71 -9.16
CA SER A 178 2.40 15.85 -10.35
C SER A 178 3.12 14.52 -10.15
N ALA A 179 4.28 14.53 -9.49
CA ALA A 179 5.01 13.35 -9.06
C ALA A 179 4.19 12.47 -8.10
N ALA A 180 3.29 13.08 -7.32
CA ALA A 180 2.42 12.38 -6.38
C ALA A 180 1.11 11.86 -6.99
N GLU A 181 0.83 12.08 -8.30
CA GLU A 181 -0.46 11.71 -8.89
C GLU A 181 -0.80 10.22 -8.72
N SER A 182 0.16 9.32 -8.97
CA SER A 182 -0.05 7.87 -8.81
C SER A 182 -0.36 7.48 -7.36
N THR A 183 0.37 8.07 -6.41
CA THR A 183 0.17 7.88 -4.97
C THR A 183 -1.20 8.41 -4.53
N LEU A 184 -1.59 9.60 -4.97
CA LEU A 184 -2.89 10.19 -4.64
C LEU A 184 -4.02 9.35 -5.24
N ARG A 185 -3.93 8.92 -6.50
CA ARG A 185 -4.92 8.01 -7.11
C ARG A 185 -5.05 6.69 -6.34
N PHE A 186 -3.93 6.10 -5.93
CA PHE A 186 -3.94 4.88 -5.13
C PHE A 186 -4.64 5.10 -3.77
N LEU A 187 -4.20 6.10 -3.01
CA LEU A 187 -4.73 6.39 -1.68
C LEU A 187 -6.19 6.86 -1.71
N LEU A 188 -6.61 7.57 -2.75
CA LEU A 188 -7.98 8.08 -2.94
C LEU A 188 -8.92 7.08 -3.65
N SER A 189 -8.50 5.82 -3.80
CA SER A 189 -9.30 4.78 -4.43
C SER A 189 -9.61 3.60 -3.48
N PRO A 190 -10.52 2.70 -3.86
CA PRO A 190 -10.74 1.44 -3.17
C PRO A 190 -9.50 0.51 -3.14
N LYS A 191 -8.49 0.73 -4.00
CA LYS A 191 -7.28 -0.10 -4.10
C LYS A 191 -6.43 -0.07 -2.82
N SER A 192 -6.47 1.03 -2.06
CA SER A 192 -5.71 1.23 -0.81
C SER A 192 -6.47 0.81 0.46
N ALA A 193 -7.50 -0.03 0.35
CA ALA A 193 -8.43 -0.35 1.43
C ALA A 193 -7.78 -0.84 2.74
N TYR A 194 -6.59 -1.43 2.66
CA TYR A 194 -5.87 -1.97 3.82
C TYR A 194 -4.52 -1.27 4.11
N VAL A 195 -4.32 -0.08 3.53
CA VAL A 195 -3.17 0.80 3.76
C VAL A 195 -3.63 1.98 4.62
N SER A 196 -3.23 1.97 5.90
CA SER A 196 -3.58 3.02 6.86
C SER A 196 -2.45 3.23 7.86
N GLY A 197 -2.30 4.46 8.32
CA GLY A 197 -1.23 4.92 9.19
C GLY A 197 0.15 4.80 8.56
N GLN A 198 0.24 4.87 7.23
CA GLN A 198 1.53 4.81 6.53
C GLN A 198 2.04 6.22 6.21
N VAL A 199 3.36 6.31 6.12
CA VAL A 199 4.07 7.48 5.60
C VAL A 199 4.66 7.06 4.27
N ILE A 200 4.43 7.88 3.24
CA ILE A 200 4.93 7.65 1.89
C ILE A 200 5.72 8.88 1.48
N GLU A 201 7.00 8.68 1.17
CA GLU A 201 7.86 9.71 0.60
C GLU A 201 7.76 9.67 -0.92
N VAL A 202 7.50 10.83 -1.53
CA VAL A 202 7.45 11.03 -2.98
C VAL A 202 8.54 12.02 -3.36
N GLY A 203 9.51 11.55 -4.14
CA GLY A 203 10.60 12.36 -4.69
C GLY A 203 10.13 13.33 -5.78
N ALA A 204 11.09 13.97 -6.44
CA ALA A 204 10.84 14.97 -7.47
C ALA A 204 10.76 14.39 -8.90
N GLU A 205 10.96 13.08 -9.08
CA GLU A 205 10.96 12.47 -10.42
C GLU A 205 9.55 12.43 -11.02
N ALA A 206 9.37 13.15 -12.13
CA ALA A 206 8.11 13.11 -12.85
C ALA A 206 7.88 11.74 -13.50
N PRO A 207 6.61 11.36 -13.75
CA PRO A 207 6.28 10.18 -14.56
C PRO A 207 6.95 10.20 -15.93
N ASP A 208 7.40 9.04 -16.41
CA ASP A 208 7.87 8.86 -17.78
C ASP A 208 6.68 8.92 -18.76
N GLY A 209 6.38 10.11 -19.28
CA GLY A 209 5.43 10.32 -20.36
C GLY A 209 3.95 10.10 -20.00
N PRO A 210 3.05 10.11 -21.00
CA PRO A 210 1.63 9.90 -20.79
C PRO A 210 1.34 8.45 -20.37
N VAL A 211 0.51 8.27 -19.33
CA VAL A 211 0.11 6.95 -18.83
C VAL A 211 -1.39 6.75 -19.05
N ASP A 212 -1.75 5.61 -19.64
CA ASP A 212 -3.13 5.12 -19.63
C ASP A 212 -3.44 4.57 -18.24
N TRP A 213 -4.28 5.27 -17.48
CA TRP A 213 -4.65 4.87 -16.12
C TRP A 213 -5.58 3.67 -16.06
N ALA A 214 -6.20 3.27 -17.18
CA ALA A 214 -7.05 2.08 -17.25
C ALA A 214 -6.20 0.81 -17.42
N LEU A 215 -5.18 0.86 -18.27
CA LEU A 215 -4.24 -0.24 -18.53
C LEU A 215 -2.79 0.24 -18.39
N PRO A 216 -2.34 0.62 -17.18
CA PRO A 216 -1.06 1.30 -16.99
C PRO A 216 0.16 0.42 -17.27
N LEU A 217 0.00 -0.89 -17.37
CA LEU A 217 1.07 -1.84 -17.66
C LEU A 217 0.95 -2.44 -19.06
N LEU A 218 0.10 -1.88 -19.93
CA LEU A 218 -0.02 -2.35 -21.31
C LEU A 218 1.33 -2.32 -22.02
N GLY A 219 1.71 -3.46 -22.59
CA GLY A 219 2.99 -3.62 -23.30
C GLY A 219 4.20 -3.80 -22.38
N ARG A 220 4.01 -3.91 -21.07
CA ARG A 220 5.08 -4.20 -20.10
C ARG A 220 5.13 -5.68 -19.73
N THR A 221 6.33 -6.20 -19.52
CA THR A 221 6.55 -7.56 -19.03
C THR A 221 6.83 -7.56 -17.54
N ALA A 222 6.08 -8.36 -16.78
CA ALA A 222 6.20 -8.47 -15.33
C ALA A 222 6.50 -9.91 -14.90
N LEU A 223 7.48 -10.12 -14.03
CA LEU A 223 7.80 -11.42 -13.45
C LEU A 223 7.43 -11.43 -11.98
N VAL A 224 6.68 -12.46 -11.56
CA VAL A 224 6.27 -12.64 -10.17
C VAL A 224 6.78 -13.98 -9.65
N THR A 225 7.62 -13.96 -8.61
CA THR A 225 8.12 -15.18 -7.97
C THR A 225 7.13 -15.74 -6.94
N GLY A 226 7.05 -17.07 -6.81
CA GLY A 226 6.09 -17.73 -5.91
C GLY A 226 4.64 -17.49 -6.31
N ALA A 227 4.38 -17.44 -7.62
CA ALA A 227 3.13 -16.97 -8.20
C ALA A 227 2.10 -18.07 -8.51
N ALA A 228 2.39 -19.34 -8.21
CA ALA A 228 1.45 -20.43 -8.46
C ALA A 228 0.18 -20.35 -7.59
N ARG A 229 0.21 -19.61 -6.46
CA ARG A 229 -0.91 -19.50 -5.51
C ARG A 229 -0.80 -18.31 -4.57
N GLY A 230 -1.84 -18.11 -3.77
CA GLY A 230 -1.82 -17.19 -2.62
C GLY A 230 -1.64 -15.73 -3.02
N ILE A 231 -0.76 -15.01 -2.34
CA ILE A 231 -0.49 -13.59 -2.61
C ILE A 231 0.19 -13.41 -3.96
N GLY A 232 1.14 -14.28 -4.33
CA GLY A 232 1.81 -14.20 -5.63
C GLY A 232 0.85 -14.33 -6.81
N ALA A 233 -0.10 -15.26 -6.75
CA ALA A 233 -1.15 -15.38 -7.76
C ALA A 233 -2.05 -14.13 -7.81
N ALA A 234 -2.41 -13.55 -6.66
CA ALA A 234 -3.21 -12.32 -6.61
C ALA A 234 -2.44 -11.13 -7.22
N VAL A 235 -1.13 -11.01 -6.95
CA VAL A 235 -0.27 -10.01 -7.58
C VAL A 235 -0.22 -10.21 -9.10
N ALA A 236 0.01 -11.44 -9.56
CA ALA A 236 0.01 -11.76 -10.98
C ALA A 236 -1.33 -11.40 -11.66
N GLU A 237 -2.46 -11.72 -11.03
CA GLU A 237 -3.80 -11.35 -11.50
C GLU A 237 -3.99 -9.83 -11.58
N THR A 238 -3.55 -9.07 -10.58
CA THR A 238 -3.67 -7.60 -10.56
C THR A 238 -2.78 -6.94 -11.61
N LEU A 239 -1.54 -7.42 -11.81
CA LEU A 239 -0.64 -6.88 -12.85
C LEU A 239 -1.16 -7.20 -14.26
N ALA A 240 -1.70 -8.40 -14.47
CA ALA A 240 -2.32 -8.78 -15.75
C ALA A 240 -3.59 -7.95 -16.03
N ARG A 241 -4.43 -7.72 -15.02
CA ARG A 241 -5.59 -6.81 -15.10
C ARG A 241 -5.16 -5.42 -15.55
N ASP A 242 -4.05 -4.92 -15.00
CA ASP A 242 -3.52 -3.60 -15.33
C ASP A 242 -2.77 -3.57 -16.68
N GLY A 243 -2.71 -4.69 -17.42
CA GLY A 243 -2.25 -4.78 -18.81
C GLY A 243 -0.90 -5.47 -19.03
N ALA A 244 -0.23 -5.95 -17.98
CA ALA A 244 1.09 -6.57 -18.10
C ALA A 244 1.03 -7.96 -18.74
N HIS A 245 2.03 -8.33 -19.54
CA HIS A 245 2.34 -9.73 -19.78
C HIS A 245 3.05 -10.32 -18.56
N VAL A 246 2.41 -11.26 -17.87
CA VAL A 246 2.92 -11.79 -16.61
C VAL A 246 3.63 -13.14 -16.78
N VAL A 247 4.89 -13.19 -16.35
CA VAL A 247 5.67 -14.41 -16.15
C VAL A 247 5.46 -14.91 -14.73
N VAL A 248 4.76 -16.03 -14.62
CA VAL A 248 4.43 -16.72 -13.37
C VAL A 248 5.58 -17.67 -13.04
N LEU A 249 6.44 -17.27 -12.11
CA LEU A 249 7.58 -18.07 -11.68
C LEU A 249 7.26 -18.82 -10.38
N ASP A 250 7.42 -20.13 -10.39
CA ASP A 250 7.38 -20.96 -9.17
C ASP A 250 8.27 -22.21 -9.30
N VAL A 251 8.44 -22.93 -8.20
CA VAL A 251 9.29 -24.13 -8.12
C VAL A 251 8.73 -25.29 -8.96
N PRO A 252 9.56 -26.27 -9.38
CA PRO A 252 9.12 -27.45 -10.14
C PRO A 252 7.93 -28.21 -9.55
N GLN A 253 7.85 -28.29 -8.22
CA GLN A 253 6.77 -28.97 -7.51
C GLN A 253 5.42 -28.24 -7.63
N ALA A 254 5.42 -26.97 -8.07
CA ALA A 254 4.24 -26.15 -8.28
C ALA A 254 3.97 -25.87 -9.77
N GLU A 255 4.66 -26.56 -10.69
CA GLU A 255 4.59 -26.31 -12.14
C GLU A 255 3.15 -26.34 -12.68
N GLU A 256 2.33 -27.32 -12.28
CA GLU A 256 0.95 -27.42 -12.76
C GLU A 256 0.11 -26.21 -12.34
N ASP A 257 0.26 -25.77 -11.08
CA ASP A 257 -0.43 -24.58 -10.57
C ASP A 257 0.08 -23.31 -11.24
N ALA A 258 1.38 -23.18 -11.48
CA ALA A 258 1.98 -22.05 -12.18
C ALA A 258 1.47 -21.96 -13.63
N ARG A 259 1.45 -23.08 -14.36
CA ARG A 259 0.89 -23.15 -15.73
C ARG A 259 -0.60 -22.80 -15.75
N ARG A 260 -1.37 -23.24 -14.76
CA ARG A 260 -2.79 -22.93 -14.63
C ARG A 260 -3.05 -21.45 -14.41
N VAL A 261 -2.25 -20.80 -13.56
CA VAL A 261 -2.32 -19.34 -13.34
C VAL A 261 -1.91 -18.61 -14.62
N ALA A 262 -0.76 -18.95 -15.21
CA ALA A 262 -0.29 -18.31 -16.44
C ALA A 262 -1.33 -18.40 -17.58
N ALA A 263 -1.89 -19.59 -17.82
CA ALA A 263 -2.91 -19.79 -18.86
C ALA A 263 -4.17 -18.95 -18.62
N ARG A 264 -4.63 -18.83 -17.36
CA ARG A 264 -5.78 -17.97 -17.01
C ARG A 264 -5.51 -16.50 -17.30
N LEU A 265 -4.26 -16.06 -17.16
CA LEU A 265 -3.85 -14.67 -17.34
C LEU A 265 -3.42 -14.33 -18.77
N GLY A 266 -3.31 -15.31 -19.66
CA GLY A 266 -2.62 -15.12 -20.95
C GLY A 266 -1.12 -14.82 -20.79
N GLY A 267 -0.53 -15.22 -19.66
CA GLY A 267 0.87 -15.07 -19.32
C GLY A 267 1.70 -16.31 -19.65
N THR A 268 2.94 -16.32 -19.17
CA THR A 268 3.91 -17.42 -19.37
C THR A 268 4.27 -18.05 -18.04
N ALA A 269 4.36 -19.38 -17.94
CA ALA A 269 4.85 -20.04 -16.74
C ALA A 269 6.35 -20.31 -16.86
N LEU A 270 7.12 -19.93 -15.85
CA LEU A 270 8.54 -20.23 -15.73
C LEU A 270 8.78 -21.11 -14.50
N THR A 271 9.26 -22.32 -14.75
CA THR A 271 9.49 -23.29 -13.67
C THR A 271 10.95 -23.25 -13.24
N LEU A 272 11.22 -22.72 -12.04
CA LEU A 272 12.57 -22.46 -11.56
C LEU A 272 12.59 -22.41 -10.02
N ASP A 273 13.58 -23.07 -9.41
CA ASP A 273 13.90 -22.78 -8.01
C ASP A 273 14.68 -21.47 -7.96
N ILE A 274 14.08 -20.45 -7.35
CA ILE A 274 14.67 -19.12 -7.23
C ILE A 274 15.96 -19.11 -6.39
N THR A 275 16.20 -20.15 -5.60
CA THR A 275 17.45 -20.28 -4.83
C THR A 275 18.62 -20.78 -5.66
N ALA A 276 18.39 -21.33 -6.86
CA ALA A 276 19.45 -21.80 -7.74
C ALA A 276 20.48 -20.69 -8.04
N ALA A 277 21.76 -21.05 -8.06
CA ALA A 277 22.84 -20.08 -8.25
C ALA A 277 22.76 -19.33 -9.60
N ASP A 278 22.21 -19.99 -10.62
CA ASP A 278 22.01 -19.50 -11.99
C ASP A 278 20.60 -18.91 -12.22
N ALA A 279 19.77 -18.77 -11.18
CA ALA A 279 18.37 -18.38 -11.36
C ALA A 279 18.19 -17.05 -12.10
N GLY A 280 18.96 -16.02 -11.72
CA GLY A 280 18.93 -14.72 -12.40
C GLY A 280 19.40 -14.79 -13.86
N GLU A 281 20.38 -15.65 -14.16
CA GLU A 281 20.86 -15.83 -15.53
C GLU A 281 19.84 -16.52 -16.42
N ARG A 282 19.16 -17.54 -15.89
CA ARG A 282 18.09 -18.25 -16.57
C ARG A 282 16.89 -17.35 -16.80
N ILE A 283 16.50 -16.54 -15.81
CA ILE A 283 15.43 -15.54 -15.97
C ILE A 283 15.77 -14.57 -17.11
N ALA A 284 17.00 -14.03 -17.14
CA ALA A 284 17.41 -13.13 -18.22
C ALA A 284 17.41 -13.81 -19.60
N ALA A 285 17.78 -15.09 -19.69
CA ALA A 285 17.78 -15.83 -20.94
C ALA A 285 16.37 -16.12 -21.47
N GLU A 286 15.40 -16.36 -20.59
CA GLU A 286 13.99 -16.56 -20.93
C GLU A 286 13.29 -15.24 -21.31
N LEU A 287 13.89 -14.09 -20.98
CA LEU A 287 13.34 -12.75 -21.21
C LEU A 287 14.33 -11.87 -22.01
N PRO A 288 14.66 -12.24 -23.26
CA PRO A 288 15.67 -11.55 -24.06
C PRO A 288 15.31 -10.09 -24.38
N ASP A 289 14.02 -9.74 -24.40
CA ASP A 289 13.53 -8.39 -24.64
C ASP A 289 13.55 -7.49 -23.38
N GLY A 290 13.98 -8.06 -22.25
CA GLY A 290 14.05 -7.41 -20.95
C GLY A 290 12.76 -7.48 -20.14
N LEU A 291 12.85 -6.96 -18.91
CA LEU A 291 11.83 -6.99 -17.89
C LEU A 291 11.50 -5.57 -17.42
N ASP A 292 10.22 -5.24 -17.30
CA ASP A 292 9.78 -3.94 -16.78
C ASP A 292 9.48 -4.00 -15.27
N VAL A 293 8.96 -5.14 -14.79
CA VAL A 293 8.53 -5.28 -13.39
C VAL A 293 9.02 -6.61 -12.81
N LEU A 294 9.80 -6.54 -11.72
CA LEU A 294 10.24 -7.70 -10.95
C LEU A 294 9.60 -7.71 -9.58
N ILE A 295 8.78 -8.73 -9.30
CA ILE A 295 8.16 -8.93 -7.99
C ILE A 295 8.81 -10.09 -7.25
N HIS A 296 9.52 -9.77 -6.17
CA HIS A 296 10.04 -10.75 -5.22
C HIS A 296 8.97 -11.08 -4.17
N ASN A 297 8.09 -12.03 -4.49
CA ASN A 297 7.03 -12.52 -3.59
C ASN A 297 7.35 -13.89 -2.97
N ALA A 298 8.16 -14.73 -3.62
CA ALA A 298 8.54 -16.03 -3.09
C ALA A 298 9.07 -15.91 -1.64
N GLY A 299 8.59 -16.80 -0.78
CA GLY A 299 8.99 -16.80 0.61
C GLY A 299 8.39 -17.94 1.42
N ILE A 300 9.13 -18.36 2.44
CA ILE A 300 8.72 -19.43 3.35
C ILE A 300 8.87 -19.02 4.81
N THR A 301 8.15 -19.73 5.67
CA THR A 301 8.30 -19.67 7.13
C THR A 301 8.69 -21.06 7.66
N ARG A 302 9.53 -21.10 8.69
CA ARG A 302 9.94 -22.31 9.42
C ARG A 302 10.03 -21.98 10.91
N ASP A 303 8.86 -21.72 11.48
CA ASP A 303 8.74 -21.16 12.83
C ASP A 303 9.23 -22.15 13.89
N ARG A 304 10.11 -21.65 14.76
CA ARG A 304 10.68 -22.37 15.91
C ARG A 304 11.35 -21.36 16.85
N ARG A 305 11.27 -21.56 18.16
CA ARG A 305 12.09 -20.75 19.10
C ARG A 305 13.57 -21.01 18.80
N LEU A 306 14.40 -19.97 18.87
CA LEU A 306 15.82 -20.04 18.50
C LEU A 306 16.58 -21.18 19.22
N VAL A 307 16.35 -21.35 20.52
CA VAL A 307 16.93 -22.43 21.34
C VAL A 307 16.66 -23.85 20.78
N ASN A 308 15.60 -24.01 19.99
CA ASN A 308 15.16 -25.27 19.43
C ASN A 308 15.21 -25.28 17.89
N MET A 309 15.86 -24.30 17.25
CA MET A 309 15.86 -24.12 15.80
C MET A 309 17.05 -24.86 15.16
N PRO A 310 16.82 -25.91 14.36
CA PRO A 310 17.88 -26.54 13.58
C PRO A 310 18.46 -25.57 12.55
N ALA A 311 19.76 -25.72 12.25
CA ALA A 311 20.47 -24.87 11.31
C ALA A 311 19.83 -24.88 9.91
N GLU A 312 19.28 -26.01 9.47
CA GLU A 312 18.67 -26.16 8.15
C GLU A 312 17.38 -25.34 8.02
N ARG A 313 16.61 -25.21 9.11
CA ARG A 313 15.42 -24.35 9.16
C ARG A 313 15.77 -22.86 9.21
N TRP A 314 16.91 -22.53 9.80
CA TRP A 314 17.44 -21.17 9.76
C TRP A 314 17.88 -20.82 8.33
N SER A 315 18.79 -21.62 7.77
CA SER A 315 19.42 -21.37 6.48
C SER A 315 18.42 -21.38 5.32
N SER A 316 17.48 -22.33 5.29
CA SER A 316 16.47 -22.39 4.21
C SER A 316 15.58 -21.14 4.15
N VAL A 317 15.23 -20.56 5.30
CA VAL A 317 14.43 -19.32 5.34
C VAL A 317 15.25 -18.14 4.83
N LEU A 318 16.53 -18.02 5.22
CA LEU A 318 17.39 -16.96 4.70
C LEU A 318 17.67 -17.12 3.20
N ASP A 319 17.90 -18.34 2.74
CA ASP A 319 18.24 -18.59 1.34
C ASP A 319 17.07 -18.25 0.42
N VAL A 320 15.86 -18.72 0.74
CA VAL A 320 14.66 -18.40 -0.05
C VAL A 320 14.25 -16.94 0.09
N ASN A 321 14.22 -16.37 1.30
CA ASN A 321 13.57 -15.08 1.51
C ASN A 321 14.49 -13.87 1.29
N LEU A 322 15.81 -14.07 1.31
CA LEU A 322 16.79 -12.97 1.25
C LEU A 322 17.91 -13.25 0.25
N ALA A 323 18.58 -14.39 0.34
CA ALA A 323 19.74 -14.64 -0.52
C ALA A 323 19.34 -14.78 -2.01
N SER A 324 18.21 -15.43 -2.30
CA SER A 324 17.66 -15.50 -3.65
C SER A 324 17.30 -14.11 -4.22
N VAL A 325 16.74 -13.23 -3.37
CA VAL A 325 16.35 -11.87 -3.72
C VAL A 325 17.58 -11.03 -4.08
N LEU A 326 18.63 -11.11 -3.27
CA LEU A 326 19.92 -10.46 -3.52
C LEU A 326 20.53 -10.95 -4.84
N ARG A 327 20.79 -12.26 -4.94
CA ARG A 327 21.45 -12.86 -6.12
C ARG A 327 20.70 -12.58 -7.42
N THR A 328 19.37 -12.74 -7.41
CA THR A 328 18.55 -12.52 -8.61
C THR A 328 18.54 -11.05 -9.01
N THR A 329 18.43 -10.14 -8.04
CA THR A 329 18.44 -8.70 -8.32
C THR A 329 19.79 -8.26 -8.89
N ASP A 330 20.90 -8.65 -8.26
CA ASP A 330 22.25 -8.32 -8.71
C ASP A 330 22.50 -8.85 -10.13
N ALA A 331 22.14 -10.11 -10.40
CA ALA A 331 22.32 -10.71 -11.72
C ALA A 331 21.52 -10.01 -12.82
N LEU A 332 20.26 -9.65 -12.55
CA LEU A 332 19.40 -9.01 -13.55
C LEU A 332 19.81 -7.55 -13.80
N LEU A 333 20.23 -6.81 -12.77
CA LEU A 333 20.78 -5.45 -12.92
C LEU A 333 22.10 -5.46 -13.68
N ALA A 334 23.03 -6.36 -13.32
CA ALA A 334 24.34 -6.48 -13.97
C ALA A 334 24.23 -6.86 -15.45
N LYS A 335 23.23 -7.68 -15.82
CA LYS A 335 22.94 -8.03 -17.22
C LYS A 335 22.17 -6.96 -17.98
N GLY A 336 21.71 -5.89 -17.33
CA GLY A 336 20.82 -4.91 -17.94
C GLY A 336 19.47 -5.49 -18.36
N ALA A 337 19.03 -6.56 -17.70
CA ALA A 337 17.78 -7.25 -18.02
C ALA A 337 16.55 -6.44 -17.57
N LEU A 338 16.69 -5.54 -16.58
CA LEU A 338 15.64 -4.60 -16.21
C LEU A 338 15.73 -3.37 -17.11
N ARG A 339 14.62 -3.03 -17.77
CA ARG A 339 14.51 -1.87 -18.65
C ARG A 339 14.53 -0.57 -17.84
N THR A 340 15.04 0.52 -18.43
CA THR A 340 14.91 1.87 -17.86
C THR A 340 13.43 2.21 -17.65
N GLY A 341 13.11 2.82 -16.51
CA GLY A 341 11.72 2.97 -16.08
C GLY A 341 11.12 1.66 -15.52
N GLY A 342 11.98 0.70 -15.17
CA GLY A 342 11.60 -0.57 -14.55
C GLY A 342 11.33 -0.47 -13.04
N ARG A 343 10.73 -1.51 -12.48
CA ARG A 343 10.23 -1.53 -11.09
C ARG A 343 10.61 -2.84 -10.41
N ILE A 344 11.28 -2.76 -9.26
CA ILE A 344 11.51 -3.89 -8.37
C ILE A 344 10.64 -3.71 -7.13
N VAL A 345 9.75 -4.66 -6.85
CA VAL A 345 8.92 -4.66 -5.65
C VAL A 345 9.14 -5.95 -4.87
N ALA A 346 9.72 -5.84 -3.69
CA ALA A 346 9.96 -6.97 -2.80
C ALA A 346 8.86 -7.13 -1.74
N THR A 347 8.80 -8.31 -1.14
CA THR A 347 7.85 -8.62 -0.07
C THR A 347 8.57 -8.75 1.27
N ALA A 348 8.52 -7.70 2.08
CA ALA A 348 8.94 -7.68 3.48
C ALA A 348 7.84 -8.29 4.39
N SER A 349 7.76 -7.89 5.66
CA SER A 349 6.72 -8.32 6.59
C SER A 349 6.70 -7.44 7.84
N ILE A 350 5.53 -7.32 8.49
CA ILE A 350 5.45 -6.78 9.86
C ILE A 350 6.38 -7.52 10.82
N ALA A 351 6.56 -8.85 10.67
CA ALA A 351 7.47 -9.62 11.51
C ALA A 351 8.95 -9.23 11.32
N GLY A 352 9.32 -8.67 10.16
CA GLY A 352 10.65 -8.11 9.93
C GLY A 352 10.84 -6.72 10.55
N LEU A 353 9.74 -5.99 10.81
CA LEU A 353 9.79 -4.66 11.39
C LEU A 353 9.64 -4.68 12.92
N ALA A 354 8.73 -5.51 13.44
CA ALA A 354 8.39 -5.56 14.86
C ALA A 354 8.97 -6.79 15.58
N GLY A 355 9.51 -7.75 14.84
CA GLY A 355 9.84 -9.08 15.37
C GLY A 355 8.59 -9.93 15.63
N ASN A 356 8.81 -11.23 15.83
CA ASN A 356 7.75 -12.15 16.26
C ASN A 356 8.34 -13.39 16.96
N ALA A 357 7.66 -13.90 17.98
CA ALA A 357 8.14 -15.05 18.73
C ALA A 357 8.22 -16.30 17.86
N GLY A 358 9.37 -16.98 17.86
CA GLY A 358 9.61 -18.16 17.04
C GLY A 358 9.97 -17.88 15.58
N GLN A 359 10.19 -16.61 15.22
CA GLN A 359 10.50 -16.17 13.86
C GLN A 359 11.83 -15.40 13.79
N THR A 360 12.85 -15.82 14.53
CA THR A 360 14.17 -15.16 14.47
C THR A 360 14.80 -15.26 13.06
N ASN A 361 14.66 -16.41 12.39
CA ASN A 361 15.05 -16.60 10.98
C ASN A 361 14.21 -15.74 10.02
N TYR A 362 12.88 -15.82 10.13
CA TYR A 362 11.96 -15.12 9.23
C TYR A 362 12.02 -13.60 9.40
N GLY A 363 12.02 -13.12 10.65
CA GLY A 363 12.22 -11.72 11.02
C GLY A 363 13.54 -11.18 10.47
N ALA A 364 14.65 -11.90 10.66
CA ALA A 364 15.94 -11.53 10.07
C ALA A 364 15.86 -11.43 8.53
N SER A 365 15.25 -12.41 7.86
CA SER A 365 15.13 -12.38 6.39
C SER A 365 14.33 -11.18 5.88
N LYS A 366 13.19 -10.86 6.51
CA LYS A 366 12.29 -9.79 6.07
C LYS A 366 12.77 -8.40 6.49
N ALA A 367 13.51 -8.29 7.59
CA ALA A 367 14.28 -7.09 7.92
C ALA A 367 15.39 -6.86 6.88
N GLY A 368 16.09 -7.91 6.46
CA GLY A 368 17.11 -7.85 5.40
C GLY A 368 16.55 -7.34 4.07
N VAL A 369 15.35 -7.78 3.68
CA VAL A 369 14.65 -7.25 2.49
C VAL A 369 14.36 -5.75 2.61
N ALA A 370 13.94 -5.27 3.79
CA ALA A 370 13.74 -3.84 4.01
C ALA A 370 15.07 -3.06 3.95
N GLY A 371 16.16 -3.65 4.43
CA GLY A 371 17.52 -3.10 4.29
C GLY A 371 17.97 -3.00 2.84
N LEU A 372 17.76 -4.06 2.06
CA LEU A 372 18.02 -4.09 0.62
C LEU A 372 17.31 -2.94 -0.10
N VAL A 373 16.00 -2.79 0.12
CA VAL A 373 15.20 -1.74 -0.53
C VAL A 373 15.77 -0.35 -0.25
N ARG A 374 16.05 -0.03 1.02
CA ARG A 374 16.56 1.29 1.41
C ARG A 374 17.95 1.57 0.84
N SER A 375 18.82 0.55 0.81
CA SER A 375 20.20 0.70 0.36
C SER A 375 20.32 0.70 -1.16
N LEU A 376 19.57 -0.16 -1.86
CA LEU A 376 19.71 -0.33 -3.31
C LEU A 376 18.96 0.76 -4.09
N ALA A 377 17.84 1.26 -3.58
CA ALA A 377 16.98 2.21 -4.28
C ALA A 377 17.71 3.41 -4.91
N PRO A 378 18.61 4.14 -4.22
CA PRO A 378 19.32 5.26 -4.82
C PRO A 378 20.24 4.84 -5.98
N HIS A 379 20.97 3.73 -5.81
CA HIS A 379 21.91 3.21 -6.80
C HIS A 379 21.20 2.64 -8.03
N ALA A 380 20.16 1.82 -7.82
CA ALA A 380 19.36 1.26 -8.90
C ALA A 380 18.68 2.34 -9.76
N LEU A 381 18.25 3.42 -9.14
CA LEU A 381 17.66 4.55 -9.85
C LEU A 381 18.71 5.31 -10.65
N ALA A 382 19.84 5.67 -10.03
CA ALA A 382 20.90 6.43 -10.69
C ALA A 382 21.61 5.67 -11.82
N GLU A 383 21.84 4.36 -11.64
CA GLU A 383 22.65 3.55 -12.56
C GLU A 383 21.81 2.81 -13.60
N HIS A 384 20.54 2.50 -13.29
CA HIS A 384 19.68 1.68 -14.16
C HIS A 384 18.33 2.34 -14.49
N GLY A 385 17.96 3.45 -13.85
CA GLY A 385 16.65 4.07 -14.00
C GLY A 385 15.51 3.20 -13.44
N VAL A 386 15.80 2.42 -12.40
CA VAL A 386 14.86 1.46 -11.79
C VAL A 386 14.55 1.86 -10.34
N THR A 387 13.27 1.86 -9.98
CA THR A 387 12.86 2.06 -8.59
C THR A 387 12.84 0.73 -7.83
N VAL A 388 13.19 0.76 -6.55
CA VAL A 388 13.16 -0.40 -5.66
C VAL A 388 12.31 -0.09 -4.44
N ASN A 389 11.25 -0.87 -4.22
CA ASN A 389 10.33 -0.70 -3.09
C ASN A 389 9.97 -2.06 -2.48
N ALA A 390 9.26 -2.04 -1.35
CA ALA A 390 8.63 -3.24 -0.80
C ALA A 390 7.27 -2.98 -0.19
N VAL A 391 6.44 -4.02 -0.23
CA VAL A 391 5.27 -4.15 0.64
C VAL A 391 5.65 -4.91 1.91
N ALA A 392 5.09 -4.53 3.05
CA ALA A 392 5.24 -5.24 4.32
C ALA A 392 3.84 -5.70 4.82
N PRO A 393 3.36 -6.86 4.36
CA PRO A 393 2.04 -7.34 4.75
C PRO A 393 1.94 -7.59 6.26
N GLY A 394 0.77 -7.26 6.82
CA GLY A 394 0.35 -7.64 8.16
C GLY A 394 -0.39 -8.99 8.17
N PHE A 395 -1.46 -9.07 8.94
CA PHE A 395 -2.32 -10.26 8.93
C PHE A 395 -3.19 -10.28 7.67
N ILE A 396 -2.91 -11.22 6.76
CA ILE A 396 -3.63 -11.43 5.50
C ILE A 396 -4.31 -12.81 5.50
N GLU A 397 -5.57 -12.87 5.10
CA GLU A 397 -6.35 -14.09 4.96
C GLU A 397 -5.84 -14.93 3.79
N THR A 398 -5.18 -16.06 4.09
CA THR A 398 -4.60 -16.98 3.11
C THR A 398 -4.85 -18.42 3.55
N LYS A 399 -4.54 -19.39 2.68
CA LYS A 399 -4.51 -20.80 3.09
C LYS A 399 -3.51 -21.04 4.23
N MET A 400 -2.41 -20.29 4.28
CA MET A 400 -1.39 -20.39 5.33
C MET A 400 -1.90 -19.87 6.68
N THR A 401 -2.54 -18.71 6.73
CA THR A 401 -3.09 -18.17 8.00
C THR A 401 -4.29 -18.98 8.51
N ALA A 402 -4.96 -19.75 7.65
CA ALA A 402 -5.98 -20.71 8.07
C ALA A 402 -5.44 -21.84 8.96
N ALA A 403 -4.14 -22.16 8.90
CA ALA A 403 -3.50 -23.17 9.75
C ALA A 403 -3.13 -22.65 11.15
N VAL A 404 -3.19 -21.33 11.38
CA VAL A 404 -2.90 -20.72 12.69
C VAL A 404 -4.03 -21.07 13.69
N PRO A 405 -3.70 -21.43 14.95
CA PRO A 405 -4.69 -21.69 16.00
C PRO A 405 -5.71 -20.56 16.13
N LEU A 406 -6.99 -20.92 16.31
CA LEU A 406 -8.12 -20.00 16.21
C LEU A 406 -7.95 -18.73 17.06
N PHE A 407 -7.52 -18.86 18.31
CA PHE A 407 -7.37 -17.73 19.22
C PHE A 407 -6.30 -16.73 18.77
N LEU A 408 -5.11 -17.21 18.41
CA LEU A 408 -4.02 -16.37 17.89
C LEU A 408 -4.41 -15.74 16.54
N ARG A 409 -5.11 -16.50 15.71
CA ARG A 409 -5.63 -16.03 14.43
C ARG A 409 -6.63 -14.89 14.60
N GLU A 410 -7.55 -15.02 15.54
CA GLU A 410 -8.55 -13.99 15.82
C GLU A 410 -7.92 -12.74 16.46
N ALA A 411 -6.96 -12.91 17.38
CA ALA A 411 -6.19 -11.79 17.91
C ALA A 411 -5.47 -11.02 16.78
N GLY A 412 -4.71 -11.73 15.93
CA GLY A 412 -4.03 -11.11 14.78
C GLY A 412 -4.97 -10.40 13.82
N ARG A 413 -6.15 -10.98 13.56
CA ARG A 413 -7.21 -10.42 12.73
C ARG A 413 -7.77 -9.11 13.30
N ARG A 414 -7.84 -8.94 14.63
CA ARG A 414 -8.45 -7.76 15.28
C ARG A 414 -7.45 -6.70 15.74
N MET A 415 -6.17 -7.03 15.87
CA MET A 415 -5.11 -6.09 16.33
C MET A 415 -4.65 -5.11 15.24
N ASN A 416 -5.61 -4.37 14.66
CA ASN A 416 -5.39 -3.28 13.72
C ASN A 416 -6.59 -2.33 13.71
N SER A 417 -6.43 -1.10 13.24
CA SER A 417 -7.49 -0.07 13.25
C SER A 417 -8.73 -0.42 12.40
N LEU A 418 -8.59 -1.32 11.43
CA LEU A 418 -9.70 -1.80 10.59
C LEU A 418 -10.42 -3.02 11.19
N ALA A 419 -9.92 -3.54 12.32
CA ALA A 419 -10.47 -4.63 13.12
C ALA A 419 -10.83 -5.89 12.31
N GLN A 420 -10.13 -6.16 11.21
CA GLN A 420 -10.31 -7.35 10.37
C GLN A 420 -9.00 -7.74 9.69
N GLY A 421 -8.90 -8.95 9.13
CA GLY A 421 -7.76 -9.37 8.32
C GLY A 421 -7.81 -8.78 6.91
N GLY A 422 -6.64 -8.52 6.33
CA GLY A 422 -6.52 -8.09 4.94
C GLY A 422 -6.72 -9.26 3.98
N LEU A 423 -6.89 -8.96 2.70
CA LEU A 423 -7.01 -9.94 1.62
C LEU A 423 -5.75 -9.92 0.74
N PRO A 424 -5.46 -11.01 0.00
CA PRO A 424 -4.36 -11.02 -0.96
C PRO A 424 -4.40 -9.86 -1.95
N VAL A 425 -5.60 -9.47 -2.40
CA VAL A 425 -5.81 -8.31 -3.29
C VAL A 425 -5.34 -7.00 -2.66
N ASP A 426 -5.43 -6.82 -1.34
CA ASP A 426 -4.96 -5.59 -0.70
C ASP A 426 -3.43 -5.43 -0.84
N VAL A 427 -2.70 -6.55 -0.79
CA VAL A 427 -1.25 -6.58 -1.04
C VAL A 427 -0.98 -6.38 -2.53
N ALA A 428 -1.72 -7.07 -3.38
CA ALA A 428 -1.57 -7.01 -4.84
C ALA A 428 -1.76 -5.59 -5.39
N GLU A 429 -2.78 -4.87 -4.93
CA GLU A 429 -3.04 -3.48 -5.36
C GLU A 429 -1.93 -2.52 -4.91
N THR A 430 -1.37 -2.73 -3.72
CA THR A 430 -0.23 -1.92 -3.24
C THR A 430 1.03 -2.24 -4.07
N THR A 431 1.26 -3.51 -4.37
CA THR A 431 2.35 -3.94 -5.25
C THR A 431 2.20 -3.40 -6.67
N ALA A 432 0.99 -3.40 -7.23
CA ALA A 432 0.70 -2.85 -8.54
C ALA A 432 0.90 -1.33 -8.60
N TRP A 433 0.52 -0.60 -7.54
CA TRP A 433 0.85 0.83 -7.41
C TRP A 433 2.37 1.06 -7.40
N LEU A 434 3.14 0.32 -6.61
CA LEU A 434 4.60 0.45 -6.60
C LEU A 434 5.25 0.02 -7.94
N ALA A 435 4.58 -0.83 -8.71
CA ALA A 435 4.99 -1.25 -10.05
C ALA A 435 4.48 -0.33 -11.18
N HIS A 436 3.72 0.71 -10.85
CA HIS A 436 3.08 1.56 -11.84
C HIS A 436 4.12 2.47 -12.53
N PRO A 437 4.02 2.71 -13.85
CA PRO A 437 4.96 3.59 -14.57
C PRO A 437 4.96 5.01 -14.01
N ALA A 438 3.80 5.57 -13.65
CA ALA A 438 3.71 6.89 -13.01
C ALA A 438 4.15 6.94 -11.53
N SER A 439 4.77 5.88 -10.99
CA SER A 439 5.28 5.83 -9.61
C SER A 439 6.81 5.93 -9.53
N GLY A 440 7.46 6.54 -10.53
CA GLY A 440 8.92 6.77 -10.55
C GLY A 440 9.43 7.52 -9.33
N ALA A 441 8.69 8.54 -8.86
CA ALA A 441 9.04 9.28 -7.64
C ALA A 441 8.91 8.48 -6.32
N VAL A 442 8.32 7.28 -6.34
CA VAL A 442 8.19 6.45 -5.14
C VAL A 442 9.33 5.45 -5.15
N ASN A 443 10.38 5.71 -4.37
CA ASN A 443 11.58 4.89 -4.34
C ASN A 443 12.09 4.67 -2.90
N GLY A 444 12.66 3.49 -2.63
CA GLY A 444 13.18 3.10 -1.32
C GLY A 444 12.11 2.90 -0.23
N GLN A 445 10.82 2.83 -0.61
CA GLN A 445 9.72 2.75 0.34
C GLN A 445 9.47 1.32 0.82
N VAL A 446 9.15 1.16 2.10
CA VAL A 446 8.64 -0.09 2.68
C VAL A 446 7.24 0.18 3.24
N VAL A 447 6.21 -0.10 2.46
CA VAL A 447 4.82 0.28 2.77
C VAL A 447 4.09 -0.88 3.43
N ARG A 448 3.59 -0.68 4.66
CA ARG A 448 2.86 -1.74 5.36
C ARG A 448 1.44 -1.87 4.84
N VAL A 449 1.07 -3.07 4.41
CA VAL A 449 -0.31 -3.45 4.04
C VAL A 449 -0.92 -4.20 5.21
N CYS A 450 -1.35 -3.45 6.22
CA CYS A 450 -1.59 -4.00 7.56
C CYS A 450 -2.85 -3.50 8.28
N GLY A 451 -3.67 -2.66 7.63
CA GLY A 451 -4.83 -2.05 8.27
C GLY A 451 -4.49 -1.21 9.49
N GLN A 452 -3.27 -0.67 9.55
CA GLN A 452 -2.67 -0.04 10.73
C GLN A 452 -2.58 -0.99 11.94
N SER A 453 -1.87 -2.10 11.76
CA SER A 453 -1.58 -3.04 12.84
C SER A 453 -0.87 -2.35 14.02
N LEU A 454 -1.19 -2.78 15.24
CA LEU A 454 -0.57 -2.29 16.47
C LEU A 454 0.92 -2.65 16.57
N LEU A 455 1.36 -3.68 15.85
CA LEU A 455 2.76 -4.10 15.80
C LEU A 455 3.58 -3.15 14.91
N GLY A 456 4.74 -2.70 15.38
CA GLY A 456 5.65 -1.82 14.63
C GLY A 456 6.92 -1.52 15.43
N ALA A 457 7.79 -0.72 14.82
CA ALA A 457 8.99 -0.11 15.41
C ALA A 457 9.07 1.35 14.97
#